data_AF-B7K7Q8-F1
#
_entry.id   AF-B7K7Q8-F1
#
_cell.length_a   1.000
_cell.length_b   1.000
_cell.length_c   1.000
_cell.angle_alpha   90.00
_cell.angle_beta   90.00
_cell.angle_gamma   90.00
#
_symmetry.space_group_name_H-M   'P 1'
#
loop_
_entity.id
_entity.type
_entity.pdbx_description
1 polymer ?
#
loop_
_entity_poly.entity_id
_entity_poly.type
_entity_poly.pdbx_seq_one_letter_code
_entity_poly.pdbx_strand_id
1 'polypeptide(L)'
;MENTDKRILVLGSDLSTKLVTSYPWDKLPEGLNVADYDVVIVNFIDLYEPEYSNLVELDKLPARSDFYHLLFSNNSEIIFLGYPVTINQKKMSSNNYSYYYATFYWEKWLPLMPKFILNKGESIKIIQPNFDYYFKNIKCYCYYLENNNILNITQDLRLPENMIAIQNLIDYEFNDFDFKINVMAETRFQKAIAFELKFIAVGRNSYEKLYIIKESGKVIWLPPTTEIPQDEGIRLILKERYGLELTQVQPSWLSAYQLPHQIPLEEKITQYQEKIKRLESQVQASQEQLQHETRFLQLLYEQGKALEIVVRDTLSLLGAEVEKAEKGKEDGRFTDTQGRKGMLEIKGKTGTLALKDINQLDRRVRDAKILEGKDYKGIVIINAHRDKPPNQRPDPFPANCIETAEQTAKQCLMTTSQLFRALCDHQEGKLNIEEFWDAIFNTNGVCPLPDIELQDIETCNNSVGMVGDAHPTMMNFENKT
;
A
#
# COMPACT_ATOMS: atom_id res chain seq x y z
N MET A 1 -45.33 13.13 5.77
CA MET A 1 -44.40 12.02 5.52
C MET A 1 -43.11 12.43 6.20
N GLU A 2 -42.67 11.67 7.20
CA GLU A 2 -41.42 11.92 7.90
C GLU A 2 -40.28 11.89 6.89
N ASN A 3 -39.82 13.08 6.50
CA ASN A 3 -38.62 13.27 5.72
C ASN A 3 -37.44 13.12 6.68
N THR A 4 -37.16 11.89 7.11
CA THR A 4 -35.89 11.57 7.76
C THR A 4 -34.83 11.56 6.67
N ASP A 5 -33.75 12.30 6.93
CA ASP A 5 -32.57 12.45 6.06
C ASP A 5 -31.88 11.09 5.91
N LYS A 6 -32.44 10.20 5.07
CA LYS A 6 -31.94 8.84 4.90
C LYS A 6 -30.57 8.88 4.22
N ARG A 7 -29.58 8.24 4.83
CA ARG A 7 -28.28 8.01 4.21
C ARG A 7 -28.41 6.89 3.19
N ILE A 8 -28.25 7.23 1.91
CA ILE A 8 -28.36 6.27 0.80
C ILE A 8 -26.99 6.01 0.19
N LEU A 9 -26.67 4.73 0.03
CA LEU A 9 -25.52 4.23 -0.70
C LEU A 9 -25.97 3.52 -1.98
N VAL A 10 -25.26 3.76 -3.08
CA VAL A 10 -25.42 3.04 -4.35
C VAL A 10 -24.11 2.32 -4.68
N LEU A 11 -24.15 1.00 -4.78
CA LEU A 11 -23.03 0.15 -5.17
C LEU A 11 -23.21 -0.31 -6.61
N GLY A 12 -22.15 -0.23 -7.40
CA GLY A 12 -22.14 -0.67 -8.79
C GLY A 12 -22.65 0.35 -9.80
N SER A 13 -22.73 1.63 -9.41
CA SER A 13 -23.06 2.74 -10.31
C SER A 13 -22.40 4.04 -9.82
N ASP A 14 -22.01 4.92 -10.73
CA ASP A 14 -21.56 6.28 -10.43
C ASP A 14 -22.66 7.28 -10.80
N LEU A 15 -23.28 7.90 -9.80
CA LEU A 15 -24.35 8.87 -10.02
C LEU A 15 -23.88 10.32 -10.01
N SER A 16 -22.59 10.57 -9.75
CA SER A 16 -21.93 11.88 -9.76
C SER A 16 -22.74 12.97 -9.06
N THR A 17 -23.11 12.74 -7.80
CA THR A 17 -23.94 13.64 -6.99
C THR A 17 -23.48 13.68 -5.54
N LYS A 18 -23.83 14.76 -4.81
CA LYS A 18 -23.63 14.87 -3.36
C LYS A 18 -24.84 14.42 -2.54
N LEU A 19 -25.98 14.14 -3.20
CA LEU A 19 -27.22 13.75 -2.52
C LEU A 19 -27.21 12.31 -2.01
N VAL A 20 -26.41 11.44 -2.63
CA VAL A 20 -26.20 10.05 -2.21
C VAL A 20 -24.73 9.69 -2.33
N THR A 21 -24.27 8.70 -1.56
CA THR A 21 -22.96 8.11 -1.79
C THR A 21 -23.09 7.07 -2.91
N SER A 22 -22.21 7.10 -3.93
CA SER A 22 -22.23 6.10 -5.01
C SER A 22 -20.83 5.69 -5.43
N TYR A 23 -20.61 4.40 -5.65
CA TYR A 23 -19.35 3.86 -6.14
C TYR A 23 -19.58 2.83 -7.25
N PRO A 24 -18.87 2.94 -8.40
CA PRO A 24 -18.78 1.83 -9.34
C PRO A 24 -17.91 0.71 -8.75
N TRP A 25 -18.07 -0.52 -9.24
CA TRP A 25 -17.44 -1.71 -8.64
C TRP A 25 -15.90 -1.67 -8.67
N ASP A 26 -15.31 -1.03 -9.68
CA ASP A 26 -13.86 -0.87 -9.86
C ASP A 26 -13.25 0.27 -9.01
N LYS A 27 -14.07 1.04 -8.27
CA LYS A 27 -13.61 2.19 -7.46
C LYS A 27 -14.19 2.20 -6.05
N LEU A 28 -14.45 1.02 -5.49
CA LEU A 28 -14.85 0.91 -4.08
C LEU A 28 -13.74 1.47 -3.16
N PRO A 29 -14.07 2.24 -2.12
CA PRO A 29 -13.10 2.65 -1.12
C PRO A 29 -12.74 1.48 -0.20
N GLU A 30 -11.51 1.49 0.32
CA GLU A 30 -11.07 0.52 1.31
C GLU A 30 -11.84 0.72 2.63
N GLY A 31 -12.33 -0.37 3.24
CA GLY A 31 -13.05 -0.33 4.50
C GLY A 31 -14.46 0.26 4.44
N LEU A 32 -15.14 0.20 3.28
CA LEU A 32 -16.52 0.67 3.14
C LEU A 32 -17.49 -0.04 4.10
N ASN A 33 -17.93 0.66 5.14
CA ASN A 33 -18.93 0.16 6.07
C ASN A 33 -20.37 0.47 5.58
N VAL A 34 -21.04 -0.54 5.04
CA VAL A 34 -22.43 -0.39 4.55
C VAL A 34 -23.46 -0.25 5.68
N ALA A 35 -23.10 -0.58 6.93
CA ALA A 35 -24.01 -0.45 8.08
C ALA A 35 -24.29 1.00 8.48
N ASP A 36 -23.49 1.97 7.97
CA ASP A 36 -23.66 3.40 8.24
C ASP A 36 -24.79 4.05 7.41
N TYR A 37 -25.49 3.28 6.59
CA TYR A 37 -26.52 3.74 5.66
C TYR A 37 -27.89 3.17 6.03
N ASP A 38 -28.96 3.94 5.75
CA ASP A 38 -30.34 3.48 5.92
C ASP A 38 -30.82 2.67 4.71
N VAL A 39 -30.29 3.02 3.53
CA VAL A 39 -30.65 2.40 2.26
C VAL A 39 -29.40 2.06 1.47
N VAL A 40 -29.30 0.80 1.00
CA VAL A 40 -28.25 0.39 0.08
C VAL A 40 -28.88 -0.16 -1.20
N ILE A 41 -28.62 0.52 -2.31
CA ILE A 41 -28.98 0.05 -3.66
C ILE A 41 -27.75 -0.65 -4.24
N VAL A 42 -27.90 -1.88 -4.70
CA VAL A 42 -26.81 -2.70 -5.26
C VAL A 42 -27.16 -3.06 -6.69
N ASN A 43 -26.36 -2.56 -7.63
CA ASN A 43 -26.50 -2.83 -9.05
C ASN A 43 -25.56 -3.95 -9.50
N PHE A 44 -26.09 -5.15 -9.79
CA PHE A 44 -25.29 -6.27 -10.29
C PHE A 44 -25.08 -6.26 -11.80
N ILE A 45 -25.72 -5.34 -12.53
CA ILE A 45 -25.94 -5.50 -13.96
C ILE A 45 -24.65 -5.33 -14.76
N ASP A 46 -23.79 -4.37 -14.37
CA ASP A 46 -22.50 -4.17 -15.01
C ASP A 46 -21.57 -5.38 -14.84
N LEU A 47 -21.79 -6.18 -13.79
CA LEU A 47 -21.01 -7.40 -13.54
C LEU A 47 -21.40 -8.56 -14.46
N TYR A 48 -22.48 -8.42 -15.25
CA TYR A 48 -22.83 -9.42 -16.26
C TYR A 48 -21.80 -9.47 -17.38
N GLU A 49 -21.07 -8.37 -17.60
CA GLU A 49 -19.95 -8.30 -18.52
C GLU A 49 -18.69 -8.90 -17.90
N PRO A 50 -18.16 -10.03 -18.43
CA PRO A 50 -17.01 -10.71 -17.83
C PRO A 50 -15.78 -9.81 -17.72
N GLU A 51 -15.56 -8.94 -18.70
CA GLU A 51 -14.43 -8.00 -18.72
C GLU A 51 -14.48 -7.01 -17.55
N TYR A 52 -15.66 -6.46 -17.25
CA TYR A 52 -15.85 -5.54 -16.15
C TYR A 52 -15.79 -6.26 -14.79
N SER A 53 -16.37 -7.47 -14.70
CA SER A 53 -16.33 -8.28 -13.48
C SER A 53 -14.90 -8.60 -12.99
N ASN A 54 -13.93 -8.67 -13.92
CA ASN A 54 -12.53 -8.93 -13.61
C ASN A 54 -11.81 -7.72 -13.00
N LEU A 55 -12.38 -6.52 -13.09
CA LEU A 55 -11.82 -5.29 -12.51
C LEU A 55 -12.15 -5.15 -11.01
N VAL A 56 -13.05 -5.97 -10.48
CA VAL A 56 -13.51 -5.87 -9.09
C VAL A 56 -12.45 -6.39 -8.12
N GLU A 57 -12.00 -5.50 -7.24
CA GLU A 57 -11.10 -5.84 -6.13
C GLU A 57 -11.90 -6.48 -4.98
N LEU A 58 -11.85 -7.82 -4.86
CA LEU A 58 -12.64 -8.57 -3.87
C LEU A 58 -12.36 -8.15 -2.41
N ASP A 59 -11.13 -7.73 -2.10
CA ASP A 59 -10.75 -7.30 -0.75
C ASP A 59 -11.38 -5.94 -0.35
N LYS A 60 -11.88 -5.18 -1.34
CA LYS A 60 -12.61 -3.92 -1.12
C LYS A 60 -14.13 -4.10 -1.07
N LEU A 61 -14.64 -5.31 -1.29
CA LEU A 61 -16.07 -5.58 -1.15
C LEU A 61 -16.49 -5.41 0.32
N PRO A 62 -17.69 -4.86 0.58
CA PRO A 62 -18.18 -4.73 1.94
C PRO A 62 -18.21 -6.06 2.69
N ALA A 63 -17.87 -6.00 3.98
CA ALA A 63 -17.82 -7.18 4.81
C ALA A 63 -19.21 -7.78 5.05
N ARG A 64 -19.25 -9.09 5.25
CA ARG A 64 -20.47 -9.82 5.64
C ARG A 64 -21.11 -9.23 6.90
N SER A 65 -20.29 -8.90 7.91
CA SER A 65 -20.77 -8.30 9.16
C SER A 65 -21.60 -7.04 8.91
N ASP A 66 -21.12 -6.17 8.04
CA ASP A 66 -21.69 -4.85 7.81
C ASP A 66 -23.08 -4.98 7.17
N PHE A 67 -23.22 -5.91 6.22
CA PHE A 67 -24.53 -6.23 5.64
C PHE A 67 -25.50 -6.82 6.67
N TYR A 68 -25.03 -7.61 7.64
CA TYR A 68 -25.89 -8.14 8.69
C TYR A 68 -26.31 -7.03 9.66
N HIS A 69 -25.37 -6.15 10.05
CA HIS A 69 -25.68 -4.96 10.84
C HIS A 69 -26.72 -4.08 10.16
N LEU A 70 -26.55 -3.80 8.86
CA LEU A 70 -27.53 -3.10 8.05
C LEU A 70 -28.88 -3.83 8.04
N LEU A 71 -28.86 -5.11 7.69
CA LEU A 71 -30.07 -5.92 7.50
C LEU A 71 -30.94 -5.99 8.75
N PHE A 72 -30.35 -6.01 9.95
CA PHE A 72 -31.09 -6.03 11.22
C PHE A 72 -31.17 -4.66 11.92
N SER A 73 -30.78 -3.58 11.25
CA SER A 73 -31.02 -2.22 11.73
C SER A 73 -32.47 -1.79 11.50
N ASN A 74 -32.96 -0.86 12.33
CA ASN A 74 -34.33 -0.39 12.23
C ASN A 74 -34.55 0.38 10.91
N ASN A 75 -35.65 0.09 10.22
CA ASN A 75 -36.06 0.75 8.97
C ASN A 75 -35.04 0.65 7.82
N SER A 76 -34.11 -0.30 7.87
CA SER A 76 -33.15 -0.51 6.79
C SER A 76 -33.81 -1.08 5.54
N GLU A 77 -33.24 -0.73 4.40
CA GLU A 77 -33.69 -1.21 3.11
C GLU A 77 -32.50 -1.52 2.18
N ILE A 78 -32.50 -2.70 1.58
CA ILE A 78 -31.53 -3.11 0.57
C ILE A 78 -32.29 -3.34 -0.72
N ILE A 79 -31.88 -2.71 -1.81
CA ILE A 79 -32.49 -2.89 -3.13
C ILE A 79 -31.45 -3.48 -4.07
N PHE A 80 -31.64 -4.73 -4.48
CA PHE A 80 -30.83 -5.39 -5.50
C PHE A 80 -31.44 -5.20 -6.88
N LEU A 81 -30.61 -4.76 -7.84
CA LEU A 81 -30.95 -4.67 -9.25
C LEU A 81 -30.22 -5.78 -10.00
N GLY A 82 -30.99 -6.65 -10.67
CA GLY A 82 -30.44 -7.82 -11.34
C GLY A 82 -30.23 -9.04 -10.43
N TYR A 83 -29.59 -10.07 -10.97
CA TYR A 83 -29.25 -11.30 -10.25
C TYR A 83 -27.75 -11.30 -9.89
N PRO A 84 -27.36 -11.92 -8.76
CA PRO A 84 -25.95 -12.04 -8.40
C PRO A 84 -25.21 -12.94 -9.41
N VAL A 85 -24.02 -12.51 -9.87
CA VAL A 85 -23.19 -13.25 -10.84
C VAL A 85 -21.97 -13.92 -10.20
N THR A 86 -21.20 -14.72 -10.91
CA THR A 86 -19.94 -15.27 -10.38
C THR A 86 -18.76 -14.39 -10.79
N ILE A 87 -17.91 -13.94 -9.86
CA ILE A 87 -16.62 -13.30 -10.23
C ILE A 87 -15.56 -14.40 -10.38
N ASN A 88 -14.84 -14.38 -11.50
CA ASN A 88 -13.69 -15.26 -11.73
C ASN A 88 -12.39 -14.52 -11.43
N GLN A 89 -11.61 -15.00 -10.45
CA GLN A 89 -10.30 -14.39 -10.16
C GLN A 89 -9.14 -15.21 -10.68
N LYS A 90 -8.21 -14.53 -11.37
CA LYS A 90 -6.93 -15.09 -11.80
C LYS A 90 -5.96 -15.13 -10.62
N LYS A 91 -5.57 -16.32 -10.15
CA LYS A 91 -4.45 -16.45 -9.21
C LYS A 91 -3.18 -16.80 -9.98
N MET A 92 -2.11 -16.02 -9.80
CA MET A 92 -0.77 -16.44 -10.22
C MET A 92 -0.25 -17.48 -9.23
N SER A 93 0.04 -18.69 -9.73
CA SER A 93 0.78 -19.70 -8.97
C SER A 93 2.26 -19.66 -9.37
N SER A 94 3.14 -20.17 -8.52
CA SER A 94 4.61 -20.12 -8.63
C SER A 94 5.22 -20.90 -9.80
N ASN A 95 4.43 -21.32 -10.81
CA ASN A 95 4.88 -22.15 -11.94
C ASN A 95 4.32 -21.71 -13.31
N ASN A 96 4.10 -20.42 -13.55
CA ASN A 96 3.62 -19.88 -14.85
C ASN A 96 2.23 -20.37 -15.32
N TYR A 97 1.47 -21.08 -14.48
CA TYR A 97 0.07 -21.39 -14.73
C TYR A 97 -0.84 -20.45 -13.95
N SER A 98 -1.72 -19.77 -14.67
CA SER A 98 -2.83 -19.01 -14.10
C SER A 98 -4.11 -19.84 -14.15
N TYR A 99 -4.72 -20.06 -12.99
CA TYR A 99 -6.03 -20.68 -12.87
C TYR A 99 -7.03 -19.65 -12.33
N TYR A 100 -8.27 -19.75 -12.82
CA TYR A 100 -9.39 -18.93 -12.36
C TYR A 100 -10.18 -19.72 -11.31
N TYR A 101 -10.52 -19.08 -10.20
CA TYR A 101 -11.52 -19.63 -9.28
C TYR A 101 -12.74 -18.72 -9.26
N ALA A 102 -13.91 -19.35 -9.39
CA ALA A 102 -15.22 -18.74 -9.29
C ALA A 102 -15.52 -18.44 -7.82
N THR A 103 -15.82 -17.19 -7.49
CA THR A 103 -16.23 -16.80 -6.14
C THR A 103 -17.59 -16.12 -6.15
N PHE A 104 -18.51 -16.64 -5.35
CA PHE A 104 -19.85 -16.09 -5.12
C PHE A 104 -19.80 -15.17 -3.90
N TYR A 105 -19.08 -14.06 -3.99
CA TYR A 105 -18.77 -13.24 -2.80
C TYR A 105 -20.02 -12.68 -2.11
N TRP A 106 -21.05 -12.36 -2.87
CA TRP A 106 -22.34 -11.81 -2.41
C TRP A 106 -23.24 -12.83 -1.72
N GLU A 107 -23.02 -14.15 -1.86
CA GLU A 107 -23.72 -15.15 -1.04
C GLU A 107 -23.46 -14.95 0.46
N LYS A 108 -22.38 -14.23 0.79
CA LYS A 108 -22.02 -13.90 2.17
C LYS A 108 -22.81 -12.73 2.74
N TRP A 109 -23.45 -11.87 1.92
CA TRP A 109 -24.12 -10.66 2.40
C TRP A 109 -25.50 -10.92 3.00
N LEU A 110 -26.16 -12.02 2.62
CA LEU A 110 -27.46 -12.39 3.17
C LEU A 110 -27.35 -13.65 4.05
N PRO A 111 -28.26 -13.85 5.01
CA PRO A 111 -28.40 -15.11 5.75
C PRO A 111 -28.67 -16.31 4.85
N LEU A 112 -29.55 -16.12 3.87
CA LEU A 112 -29.92 -17.13 2.90
C LEU A 112 -30.15 -16.47 1.55
N MET A 113 -29.45 -16.92 0.52
CA MET A 113 -29.57 -16.39 -0.84
C MET A 113 -30.74 -17.05 -1.57
N PRO A 114 -31.67 -16.27 -2.17
CA PRO A 114 -32.72 -16.83 -3.02
C PRO A 114 -32.11 -17.53 -4.25
N LYS A 115 -32.74 -18.62 -4.70
CA LYS A 115 -32.26 -19.37 -5.88
C LYS A 115 -32.87 -18.85 -7.17
N PHE A 116 -32.04 -18.27 -8.02
CA PHE A 116 -32.41 -17.69 -9.31
C PHE A 116 -32.29 -18.72 -10.45
N ILE A 117 -33.27 -18.74 -11.34
CA ILE A 117 -33.23 -19.49 -12.60
C ILE A 117 -33.08 -18.49 -13.74
N LEU A 118 -31.97 -18.59 -14.48
CA LEU A 118 -31.70 -17.74 -15.64
C LEU A 118 -32.58 -18.18 -16.81
N ASN A 119 -33.47 -17.30 -17.25
CA ASN A 119 -34.40 -17.56 -18.32
C ASN A 119 -34.96 -16.25 -18.87
N LYS A 120 -35.18 -16.18 -20.19
CA LYS A 120 -35.67 -14.97 -20.85
C LYS A 120 -37.15 -15.09 -21.21
N GLY A 121 -37.92 -14.02 -21.01
CA GLY A 121 -39.30 -13.94 -21.46
C GLY A 121 -39.90 -12.54 -21.32
N GLU A 122 -41.09 -12.34 -21.87
CA GLU A 122 -41.72 -11.01 -22.01
C GLU A 122 -43.04 -10.87 -21.24
N SER A 123 -43.61 -12.00 -20.78
CA SER A 123 -44.88 -11.99 -20.05
C SER A 123 -44.66 -11.60 -18.60
N ILE A 124 -44.86 -10.32 -18.29
CA ILE A 124 -44.75 -9.76 -16.94
C ILE A 124 -46.13 -9.37 -16.42
N LYS A 125 -46.50 -9.89 -15.26
CA LYS A 125 -47.71 -9.52 -14.53
C LYS A 125 -47.33 -8.82 -13.23
N ILE A 126 -47.77 -7.57 -13.09
CA ILE A 126 -47.57 -6.79 -11.86
C ILE A 126 -48.62 -7.23 -10.84
N ILE A 127 -48.16 -7.58 -9.63
CA ILE A 127 -48.98 -8.03 -8.50
C ILE A 127 -49.13 -6.92 -7.47
N GLN A 128 -48.07 -6.15 -7.24
CA GLN A 128 -48.07 -5.02 -6.31
C GLN A 128 -47.61 -3.74 -7.01
N PRO A 129 -48.33 -2.61 -6.87
CA PRO A 129 -48.10 -1.39 -7.66
C PRO A 129 -47.02 -0.45 -7.11
N ASN A 130 -46.40 -0.81 -5.98
CA ASN A 130 -45.41 -0.04 -5.24
C ASN A 130 -44.13 0.31 -6.04
N PHE A 131 -43.90 -0.34 -7.18
CA PHE A 131 -42.81 -0.04 -8.12
C PHE A 131 -43.31 0.13 -9.57
N ASP A 132 -44.58 0.52 -9.77
CA ASP A 132 -45.15 0.72 -11.11
C ASP A 132 -44.35 1.69 -11.98
N TYR A 133 -43.78 2.74 -11.37
CA TYR A 133 -42.91 3.70 -12.06
C TYR A 133 -41.65 3.03 -12.64
N TYR A 134 -41.16 1.97 -12.00
CA TYR A 134 -40.00 1.20 -12.43
C TYR A 134 -40.41 0.13 -13.44
N PHE A 135 -41.48 -0.65 -13.14
CA PHE A 135 -41.94 -1.75 -13.98
C PHE A 135 -42.39 -1.34 -15.38
N LYS A 136 -42.84 -0.09 -15.57
CA LYS A 136 -43.14 0.47 -16.91
C LYS A 136 -41.94 0.45 -17.87
N ASN A 137 -40.72 0.37 -17.34
CA ASN A 137 -39.49 0.37 -18.12
C ASN A 137 -38.92 -1.06 -18.35
N ILE A 138 -39.73 -2.10 -18.10
CA ILE A 138 -39.34 -3.50 -18.20
C ILE A 138 -40.31 -4.22 -19.16
N LYS A 139 -39.81 -4.61 -20.34
CA LYS A 139 -40.55 -5.41 -21.33
C LYS A 139 -40.18 -6.88 -21.32
N CYS A 140 -39.00 -7.23 -20.80
CA CYS A 140 -38.57 -8.62 -20.67
C CYS A 140 -37.81 -8.86 -19.36
N TYR A 141 -37.86 -10.10 -18.88
CA TYR A 141 -37.08 -10.58 -17.74
C TYR A 141 -35.97 -11.51 -18.22
N CYS A 142 -34.90 -11.63 -17.42
CA CYS A 142 -33.77 -12.55 -17.67
C CYS A 142 -33.56 -13.58 -16.55
N TYR A 143 -34.38 -13.53 -15.50
CA TYR A 143 -34.40 -14.53 -14.44
C TYR A 143 -35.81 -14.64 -13.84
N TYR A 144 -36.04 -15.71 -13.09
CA TYR A 144 -37.13 -15.80 -12.12
C TYR A 144 -36.67 -16.61 -10.89
N LEU A 145 -37.38 -16.47 -9.77
CA LEU A 145 -37.11 -17.21 -8.55
C LEU A 145 -37.59 -18.67 -8.67
N GLU A 146 -36.74 -19.65 -8.35
CA GLU A 146 -37.08 -21.08 -8.48
C GLU A 146 -38.32 -21.45 -7.64
N ASN A 147 -38.39 -20.98 -6.39
CA ASN A 147 -39.51 -21.22 -5.48
C ASN A 147 -39.96 -19.91 -4.83
N ASN A 148 -41.21 -19.50 -5.09
CA ASN A 148 -41.80 -18.31 -4.45
C ASN A 148 -42.14 -18.54 -2.96
N ASN A 149 -42.31 -19.81 -2.57
CA ASN A 149 -42.55 -20.23 -1.19
C ASN A 149 -41.44 -21.21 -0.84
N ILE A 150 -40.52 -20.84 0.04
CA ILE A 150 -39.72 -21.84 0.76
C ILE A 150 -40.21 -21.83 2.21
N LEU A 151 -41.43 -22.31 2.41
CA LEU A 151 -41.73 -22.97 3.67
C LEU A 151 -41.20 -24.37 3.52
N ASN A 152 -39.93 -24.57 3.86
CA ASN A 152 -39.42 -25.88 4.22
C ASN A 152 -38.19 -25.68 5.09
N ILE A 153 -38.44 -25.82 6.39
CA ILE A 153 -37.45 -26.24 7.39
C ILE A 153 -36.93 -27.59 6.90
N THR A 154 -35.97 -27.60 6.00
CA THR A 154 -35.25 -28.81 5.58
C THR A 154 -33.80 -28.63 5.97
N GLN A 155 -33.52 -29.03 7.21
CA GLN A 155 -32.44 -29.90 7.72
C GLN A 155 -31.02 -29.90 7.08
N ASP A 156 -30.71 -29.13 6.05
CA ASP A 156 -29.43 -29.18 5.33
C ASP A 156 -28.89 -27.81 4.88
N LEU A 157 -29.46 -26.70 5.35
CA LEU A 157 -28.76 -25.43 5.27
C LEU A 157 -27.72 -25.39 6.39
N ARG A 158 -26.45 -25.64 6.01
CA ARG A 158 -25.30 -25.44 6.90
C ARG A 158 -25.46 -24.07 7.56
N LEU A 159 -25.59 -24.09 8.89
CA LEU A 159 -25.61 -22.88 9.70
C LEU A 159 -24.41 -22.00 9.29
N PRO A 160 -24.58 -20.68 9.20
CA PRO A 160 -23.48 -19.76 8.89
C PRO A 160 -22.21 -20.13 9.65
N GLU A 161 -21.06 -20.16 8.99
CA GLU A 161 -19.74 -20.43 9.59
C GLU A 161 -19.39 -19.52 10.79
N ASN A 162 -20.24 -18.55 11.15
CA ASN A 162 -20.06 -17.58 12.21
C ASN A 162 -21.35 -17.32 13.04
N MET A 163 -21.95 -18.38 13.57
CA MET A 163 -23.11 -18.34 14.50
C MET A 163 -22.95 -17.32 15.63
N ILE A 164 -21.76 -17.27 16.23
CA ILE A 164 -21.47 -16.39 17.39
C ILE A 164 -21.57 -14.91 17.00
N ALA A 165 -21.07 -14.51 15.84
CA ALA A 165 -21.17 -13.12 15.39
C ALA A 165 -22.63 -12.69 15.13
N ILE A 166 -23.45 -13.61 14.61
CA ILE A 166 -24.87 -13.35 14.34
C ILE A 166 -25.67 -13.29 15.66
N GLN A 167 -25.38 -14.18 16.60
CA GLN A 167 -25.98 -14.17 17.94
C GLN A 167 -25.65 -12.87 18.70
N ASN A 168 -24.40 -12.40 18.63
CA ASN A 168 -24.00 -11.12 19.23
C ASN A 168 -24.71 -9.92 18.59
N LEU A 169 -25.12 -10.03 17.33
CA LEU A 169 -25.81 -8.97 16.60
C LEU A 169 -27.33 -8.93 16.88
N ILE A 170 -27.96 -10.11 16.94
CA ILE A 170 -29.41 -10.24 17.01
C ILE A 170 -29.84 -10.49 18.44
N ASP A 171 -29.55 -11.68 18.96
CA ASP A 171 -29.83 -12.13 20.32
C ASP A 171 -29.09 -13.47 20.56
N TYR A 172 -28.69 -13.77 21.80
CA TYR A 172 -28.05 -15.04 22.16
C TYR A 172 -28.99 -16.24 21.98
N GLU A 173 -30.30 -16.01 22.01
CA GLU A 173 -31.34 -17.02 21.79
C GLU A 173 -31.56 -17.34 20.30
N PHE A 174 -30.85 -16.67 19.39
CA PHE A 174 -30.91 -16.94 17.96
C PHE A 174 -30.44 -18.35 17.64
N ASN A 175 -31.30 -19.09 16.92
CA ASN A 175 -31.05 -20.46 16.52
C ASN A 175 -31.06 -20.67 15.00
N ASP A 176 -31.94 -19.97 14.27
CA ASP A 176 -32.07 -20.12 12.81
C ASP A 176 -32.75 -18.91 12.15
N PHE A 177 -32.69 -18.84 10.82
CA PHE A 177 -33.43 -17.87 10.02
C PHE A 177 -34.57 -18.54 9.25
N ASP A 178 -35.74 -17.92 9.29
CA ASP A 178 -36.81 -18.10 8.31
C ASP A 178 -36.91 -16.83 7.44
N PHE A 179 -37.79 -16.81 6.45
CA PHE A 179 -38.01 -15.63 5.64
C PHE A 179 -39.41 -15.55 5.03
N LYS A 180 -39.80 -14.33 4.65
CA LYS A 180 -41.07 -14.04 3.99
C LYS A 180 -40.82 -13.35 2.66
N ILE A 181 -41.46 -13.86 1.60
CA ILE A 181 -41.44 -13.26 0.26
C ILE A 181 -42.81 -12.66 -0.06
N ASN A 182 -42.80 -11.39 -0.45
CA ASN A 182 -43.93 -10.67 -1.02
C ASN A 182 -43.64 -10.44 -2.51
N VAL A 183 -44.33 -11.19 -3.38
CA VAL A 183 -44.14 -11.08 -4.84
C VAL A 183 -44.72 -9.76 -5.36
N MET A 184 -43.92 -9.02 -6.14
CA MET A 184 -44.30 -7.72 -6.72
C MET A 184 -44.59 -7.82 -8.21
N ALA A 185 -43.83 -8.64 -8.94
CA ALA A 185 -44.09 -8.98 -10.34
C ALA A 185 -43.73 -10.44 -10.61
N GLU A 186 -44.51 -11.10 -11.47
CA GLU A 186 -44.37 -12.52 -11.81
C GLU A 186 -44.46 -12.79 -13.31
N THR A 187 -43.94 -13.94 -13.72
CA THR A 187 -44.12 -14.48 -15.07
C THR A 187 -45.55 -15.03 -15.26
N ARG A 188 -45.94 -15.32 -16.51
CA ARG A 188 -47.23 -16.01 -16.80
C ARG A 188 -47.38 -17.39 -16.15
N PHE A 189 -46.29 -18.01 -15.72
CA PHE A 189 -46.27 -19.29 -15.00
C PHE A 189 -46.05 -19.10 -13.49
N GLN A 190 -46.38 -17.90 -12.97
CA GLN A 190 -46.42 -17.58 -11.55
C GLN A 190 -45.06 -17.73 -10.85
N LYS A 191 -43.97 -17.35 -11.51
CA LYS A 191 -42.64 -17.27 -10.86
C LYS A 191 -42.25 -15.82 -10.66
N ALA A 192 -41.76 -15.48 -9.47
CA ALA A 192 -41.42 -14.10 -9.13
C ALA A 192 -40.21 -13.61 -9.94
N ILE A 193 -40.31 -12.41 -10.50
CA ILE A 193 -39.18 -11.70 -11.13
C ILE A 193 -38.80 -10.43 -10.34
N ALA A 194 -39.73 -9.94 -9.52
CA ALA A 194 -39.51 -8.87 -8.55
C ALA A 194 -40.22 -9.20 -7.24
N PHE A 195 -39.58 -8.97 -6.11
CA PHE A 195 -40.12 -9.33 -4.80
C PHE A 195 -39.47 -8.54 -3.66
N GLU A 196 -40.20 -8.41 -2.56
CA GLU A 196 -39.69 -7.97 -1.26
C GLU A 196 -39.47 -9.20 -0.37
N LEU A 197 -38.30 -9.30 0.24
CA LEU A 197 -37.85 -10.36 1.14
C LEU A 197 -37.59 -9.76 2.53
N LYS A 198 -38.06 -10.45 3.57
CA LYS A 198 -37.67 -10.20 4.96
C LYS A 198 -37.18 -11.47 5.60
N PHE A 199 -36.07 -11.40 6.31
CA PHE A 199 -35.59 -12.48 7.17
C PHE A 199 -36.23 -12.39 8.54
N ILE A 200 -36.51 -13.54 9.12
CA ILE A 200 -37.12 -13.71 10.43
C ILE A 200 -36.12 -14.50 11.25
N ALA A 201 -35.44 -13.83 12.18
CA ALA A 201 -34.60 -14.49 13.17
C ALA A 201 -35.50 -15.22 14.17
N VAL A 202 -35.30 -16.53 14.32
CA VAL A 202 -36.09 -17.36 15.24
C VAL A 202 -35.25 -17.89 16.40
N GLY A 203 -35.86 -17.89 17.57
CA GLY A 203 -35.37 -18.54 18.78
C GLY A 203 -36.12 -19.83 19.04
N ARG A 204 -35.50 -20.70 19.83
CA ARG A 204 -36.07 -21.98 20.23
C ARG A 204 -36.12 -22.02 21.75
N ASN A 205 -37.33 -22.19 22.30
CA ASN A 205 -37.50 -22.28 23.73
C ASN A 205 -37.19 -23.69 24.25
N SER A 206 -37.23 -23.87 25.57
CA SER A 206 -37.00 -25.17 26.25
C SER A 206 -37.96 -26.30 25.84
N TYR A 207 -39.02 -26.00 25.08
CA TYR A 207 -40.00 -26.96 24.59
C TYR A 207 -39.89 -27.18 23.06
N GLU A 208 -38.75 -26.83 22.46
CA GLU A 208 -38.50 -26.94 21.01
C GLU A 208 -39.43 -26.08 20.13
N LYS A 209 -40.20 -25.16 20.72
CA LYS A 209 -41.10 -24.29 19.97
C LYS A 209 -40.35 -23.06 19.46
N LEU A 210 -40.48 -22.81 18.16
CA LEU A 210 -39.93 -21.62 17.51
C LEU A 210 -40.75 -20.38 17.87
N TYR A 211 -40.07 -19.27 18.11
CA TYR A 211 -40.65 -17.94 18.24
C TYR A 211 -39.80 -16.92 17.48
N ILE A 212 -40.43 -15.82 17.05
CA ILE A 212 -39.76 -14.76 16.32
C ILE A 212 -39.00 -13.88 17.33
N ILE A 213 -37.70 -13.73 17.13
CA ILE A 213 -36.85 -12.81 17.88
C ILE A 213 -36.90 -11.43 17.20
N LYS A 214 -36.64 -11.40 15.89
CA LYS A 214 -36.48 -10.15 15.15
C LYS A 214 -36.77 -10.34 13.66
N GLU A 215 -37.42 -9.36 13.05
CA GLU A 215 -37.49 -9.26 11.59
C GLU A 215 -36.38 -8.34 11.07
N SER A 216 -35.83 -8.68 9.90
CA SER A 216 -34.92 -7.78 9.19
C SER A 216 -35.65 -6.57 8.59
N GLY A 217 -34.87 -5.58 8.18
CA GLY A 217 -35.25 -4.63 7.15
C GLY A 217 -35.61 -5.31 5.82
N LYS A 218 -36.04 -4.49 4.87
CA LYS A 218 -36.56 -4.97 3.58
C LYS A 218 -35.41 -5.27 2.63
N VAL A 219 -35.46 -6.41 1.96
CA VAL A 219 -34.59 -6.74 0.83
C VAL A 219 -35.45 -6.81 -0.43
N ILE A 220 -35.33 -5.84 -1.31
CA ILE A 220 -36.13 -5.75 -2.53
C ILE A 220 -35.27 -6.19 -3.71
N TRP A 221 -35.79 -7.10 -4.52
CA TRP A 221 -35.17 -7.51 -5.77
C TRP A 221 -35.97 -6.99 -6.95
N LEU A 222 -35.29 -6.29 -7.86
CA LEU A 222 -35.87 -5.75 -9.08
C LEU A 222 -35.10 -6.25 -10.31
N PRO A 223 -35.79 -6.56 -11.41
CA PRO A 223 -35.13 -6.93 -12.65
C PRO A 223 -34.47 -5.70 -13.30
N PRO A 224 -33.48 -5.91 -14.19
CA PRO A 224 -32.90 -4.85 -15.00
C PRO A 224 -33.96 -4.07 -15.78
N THR A 225 -33.81 -2.76 -15.92
CA THR A 225 -34.60 -2.00 -16.90
C THR A 225 -34.25 -2.42 -18.32
N THR A 226 -35.22 -2.39 -19.24
CA THR A 226 -35.01 -2.76 -20.65
C THR A 226 -35.24 -1.59 -21.60
N GLU A 227 -35.99 -0.57 -21.16
CA GLU A 227 -36.36 0.58 -21.99
C GLU A 227 -35.50 1.82 -21.72
N ILE A 228 -34.85 1.87 -20.56
CA ILE A 228 -33.97 2.97 -20.14
C ILE A 228 -32.65 2.38 -19.62
N PRO A 229 -31.56 3.16 -19.65
CA PRO A 229 -30.30 2.78 -19.01
C PRO A 229 -30.49 2.45 -17.52
N GLN A 230 -29.67 1.56 -16.95
CA GLN A 230 -29.82 1.15 -15.56
C GLN A 230 -29.64 2.30 -14.57
N ASP A 231 -28.72 3.23 -14.84
CA ASP A 231 -28.53 4.42 -14.01
C ASP A 231 -29.79 5.30 -13.98
N GLU A 232 -30.54 5.37 -15.08
CA GLU A 232 -31.84 6.05 -15.11
C GLU A 232 -32.88 5.26 -14.29
N GLY A 233 -32.83 3.93 -14.31
CA GLY A 233 -33.61 3.08 -13.40
C GLY A 233 -33.33 3.37 -11.93
N ILE A 234 -32.06 3.53 -11.54
CA ILE A 234 -31.67 3.90 -10.17
C ILE A 234 -32.15 5.32 -9.85
N ARG A 235 -32.01 6.28 -10.77
CA ARG A 235 -32.50 7.66 -10.61
C ARG A 235 -34.02 7.69 -10.40
N LEU A 236 -34.78 6.85 -11.10
CA LEU A 236 -36.23 6.71 -10.87
C LEU A 236 -36.53 6.19 -9.47
N ILE A 237 -35.78 5.21 -8.96
CA ILE A 237 -35.93 4.72 -7.58
C ILE A 237 -35.65 5.85 -6.59
N LEU A 238 -34.53 6.57 -6.75
CA LEU A 238 -34.15 7.68 -5.90
C LEU A 238 -35.20 8.80 -5.89
N LYS A 239 -35.75 9.13 -7.07
CA LYS A 239 -36.80 10.14 -7.21
C LYS A 239 -38.14 9.70 -6.61
N GLU A 240 -38.70 8.59 -7.08
CA GLU A 240 -40.10 8.21 -6.78
C GLU A 240 -40.24 7.61 -5.38
N ARG A 241 -39.19 6.95 -4.86
CA ARG A 241 -39.22 6.31 -3.53
C ARG A 241 -38.66 7.18 -2.42
N TYR A 242 -37.64 7.98 -2.72
CA TYR A 242 -36.89 8.75 -1.71
C TYR A 242 -36.99 10.26 -1.93
N GLY A 243 -37.68 10.75 -2.95
CA GLY A 243 -37.85 12.17 -3.22
C GLY A 243 -36.56 12.88 -3.64
N LEU A 244 -35.53 12.14 -4.06
CA LEU A 244 -34.23 12.68 -4.45
C LEU A 244 -34.18 12.90 -5.96
N GLU A 245 -34.42 14.12 -6.40
CA GLU A 245 -34.21 14.51 -7.80
C GLU A 245 -32.73 14.79 -8.07
N LEU A 246 -32.05 13.81 -8.67
CA LEU A 246 -30.69 13.98 -9.15
C LEU A 246 -30.70 14.83 -10.42
N THR A 247 -29.95 15.94 -10.41
CA THR A 247 -29.72 16.74 -11.62
C THR A 247 -29.10 15.87 -12.71
N GLN A 248 -29.49 16.14 -13.95
CA GLN A 248 -29.14 15.35 -15.13
C GLN A 248 -27.61 15.23 -15.30
N VAL A 249 -27.13 14.03 -15.63
CA VAL A 249 -25.72 13.82 -15.98
C VAL A 249 -25.40 14.64 -17.22
N GLN A 250 -24.27 15.34 -17.20
CA GLN A 250 -23.80 16.10 -18.35
C GLN A 250 -23.66 15.16 -19.57
N PRO A 251 -24.36 15.41 -20.69
CA PRO A 251 -24.26 14.56 -21.86
C PRO A 251 -22.81 14.52 -22.38
N SER A 252 -22.36 13.35 -22.84
CA SER A 252 -21.00 13.18 -23.36
C SER A 252 -20.67 14.11 -24.53
N TRP A 253 -21.68 14.44 -25.36
CA TRP A 253 -21.53 15.40 -26.47
C TRP A 253 -21.22 16.83 -26.01
N LEU A 254 -21.53 17.20 -24.76
CA LEU A 254 -21.25 18.54 -24.27
C LEU A 254 -19.73 18.80 -24.17
N SER A 255 -18.90 17.75 -24.11
CA SER A 255 -17.44 17.86 -24.20
C SER A 255 -16.94 18.49 -25.51
N ALA A 256 -17.75 18.49 -26.57
CA ALA A 256 -17.42 19.12 -27.85
C ALA A 256 -17.56 20.66 -27.83
N TYR A 257 -18.05 21.23 -26.72
CA TYR A 257 -18.26 22.66 -26.56
C TYR A 257 -17.38 23.18 -25.42
N GLN A 258 -16.61 24.25 -25.70
CA GLN A 258 -15.82 24.96 -24.71
C GLN A 258 -16.20 26.43 -24.67
N LEU A 259 -16.24 27.00 -23.47
CA LEU A 259 -16.44 28.43 -23.30
C LEU A 259 -15.14 29.19 -23.59
N PRO A 260 -15.18 30.40 -24.20
CA PRO A 260 -13.97 31.18 -24.48
C PRO A 260 -13.10 31.46 -23.24
N HIS A 261 -13.71 31.59 -22.06
CA HIS A 261 -12.99 31.81 -20.79
C HIS A 261 -12.46 30.51 -20.15
N GLN A 262 -12.91 29.34 -20.60
CA GLN A 262 -12.45 28.04 -20.14
C GLN A 262 -11.06 27.71 -20.71
N ILE A 263 -10.82 28.03 -21.99
CA ILE A 263 -9.56 27.77 -22.70
C ILE A 263 -8.32 28.29 -21.93
N PRO A 264 -8.23 29.59 -21.56
CA PRO A 264 -7.05 30.09 -20.85
C PRO A 264 -6.91 29.55 -19.42
N LEU A 265 -7.97 29.00 -18.82
CA LEU A 265 -7.91 28.36 -17.51
C LEU A 265 -7.37 26.93 -17.63
N GLU A 266 -7.80 26.18 -18.63
CA GLU A 266 -7.28 24.84 -18.93
C GLU A 266 -5.77 24.90 -19.24
N GLU A 267 -5.33 25.86 -20.06
CA GLU A 267 -3.90 26.08 -20.33
C GLU A 267 -3.10 26.35 -19.04
N LYS A 268 -3.63 27.17 -18.13
CA LYS A 268 -2.99 27.41 -16.82
C LYS A 268 -2.92 26.14 -15.98
N ILE A 269 -3.99 25.35 -15.96
CA ILE A 269 -4.02 24.08 -15.23
C ILE A 269 -2.95 23.14 -15.79
N THR A 270 -2.84 23.00 -17.11
CA THR A 270 -1.79 22.19 -17.76
C THR A 270 -0.40 22.69 -17.38
N GLN A 271 -0.15 24.00 -17.44
CA GLN A 271 1.14 24.59 -17.03
C GLN A 271 1.47 24.31 -15.55
N TYR A 272 0.47 24.38 -14.66
CA TYR A 272 0.70 24.06 -13.24
C TYR A 272 0.97 22.57 -13.03
N GLN A 273 0.27 21.69 -13.74
CA GLN A 273 0.52 20.25 -13.69
C GLN A 273 1.94 19.89 -14.18
N GLU A 274 2.42 20.52 -15.25
CA GLU A 274 3.81 20.35 -15.71
C GLU A 274 4.83 20.83 -14.68
N LYS A 275 4.57 21.96 -14.00
CA LYS A 275 5.42 22.45 -12.92
C LYS A 275 5.45 21.49 -11.73
N ILE A 276 4.30 20.93 -11.33
CA ILE A 276 4.23 19.93 -10.26
C ILE A 276 5.11 18.74 -10.62
N LYS A 277 4.93 18.17 -11.81
CA LYS A 277 5.72 17.01 -12.27
C LYS A 277 7.22 17.28 -12.26
N ARG A 278 7.63 18.49 -12.68
CA ARG A 278 9.04 18.90 -12.64
C ARG A 278 9.57 19.02 -11.21
N LEU A 279 8.82 19.65 -10.32
CA LEU A 279 9.19 19.80 -8.92
C LEU A 279 9.28 18.45 -8.21
N GLU A 280 8.35 17.54 -8.46
CA GLU A 280 8.38 16.17 -7.93
C GLU A 280 9.66 15.43 -8.36
N SER A 281 10.03 15.56 -9.64
CA SER A 281 11.28 14.97 -10.16
C SER A 281 12.52 15.57 -9.48
N GLN A 282 12.52 16.87 -9.20
CA GLN A 282 13.61 17.54 -8.48
C GLN A 282 13.68 17.07 -7.02
N VAL A 283 12.54 16.94 -6.35
CA VAL A 283 12.47 16.40 -4.97
C VAL A 283 13.02 14.98 -4.93
N GLN A 284 12.63 14.13 -5.87
CA GLN A 284 13.14 12.77 -5.93
C GLN A 284 14.67 12.74 -6.11
N ALA A 285 15.20 13.53 -7.05
CA ALA A 285 16.65 13.62 -7.25
C ALA A 285 17.39 14.11 -5.99
N SER A 286 16.85 15.10 -5.28
CA SER A 286 17.42 15.56 -4.01
C SER A 286 17.30 14.51 -2.89
N GLN A 287 16.25 13.71 -2.86
CA GLN A 287 16.11 12.59 -1.92
C GLN A 287 17.13 11.49 -2.18
N GLU A 288 17.35 11.14 -3.46
CA GLU A 288 18.37 10.17 -3.85
C GLU A 288 19.77 10.68 -3.48
N GLN A 289 20.06 11.97 -3.70
CA GLN A 289 21.30 12.59 -3.27
C GLN A 289 21.45 12.60 -1.74
N LEU A 290 20.38 12.90 -1.00
CA LEU A 290 20.41 12.86 0.47
C LEU A 290 20.66 11.44 0.98
N GLN A 291 20.02 10.43 0.40
CA GLN A 291 20.28 9.03 0.74
C GLN A 291 21.72 8.63 0.42
N HIS A 292 22.26 9.09 -0.71
CA HIS A 292 23.67 8.93 -1.06
C HIS A 292 24.56 9.53 0.04
N GLU A 293 24.39 10.79 0.43
CA GLU A 293 25.24 11.43 1.44
C GLU A 293 25.08 10.84 2.85
N THR A 294 23.85 10.56 3.28
CA THR A 294 23.58 10.06 4.64
C THR A 294 24.07 8.64 4.88
N ARG A 295 24.36 7.86 3.82
CA ARG A 295 24.94 6.52 3.99
C ARG A 295 26.27 6.56 4.75
N PHE A 296 27.03 7.64 4.67
CA PHE A 296 28.33 7.77 5.35
C PHE A 296 28.19 7.83 6.88
N LEU A 297 27.00 8.13 7.41
CA LEU A 297 26.70 8.01 8.84
C LEU A 297 26.86 6.57 9.35
N GLN A 298 26.83 5.57 8.45
CA GLN A 298 27.11 4.16 8.79
C GLN A 298 28.50 3.97 9.41
N LEU A 299 29.48 4.83 9.11
CA LEU A 299 30.80 4.83 9.78
C LEU A 299 30.66 4.90 11.30
N LEU A 300 29.60 5.54 11.80
CA LEU A 300 29.41 5.77 13.22
C LEU A 300 28.73 4.60 13.93
N TYR A 301 28.02 3.68 13.27
CA TYR A 301 27.23 2.66 13.99
C TYR A 301 27.29 1.24 13.39
N GLU A 302 27.66 1.09 12.12
CA GLU A 302 27.61 -0.20 11.44
C GLU A 302 28.72 -1.17 11.87
N GLN A 303 28.56 -2.44 11.46
CA GLN A 303 29.58 -3.49 11.59
C GLN A 303 29.58 -4.43 10.37
N GLY A 304 30.62 -5.26 10.25
CA GLY A 304 30.74 -6.27 9.20
C GLY A 304 30.72 -5.65 7.81
N LYS A 305 30.05 -6.31 6.86
CA LYS A 305 30.07 -5.92 5.44
C LYS A 305 29.57 -4.50 5.17
N ALA A 306 28.55 -4.03 5.90
CA ALA A 306 28.04 -2.67 5.72
C ALA A 306 29.12 -1.64 6.09
N LEU A 307 29.82 -1.87 7.21
CA LEU A 307 30.94 -1.04 7.61
C LEU A 307 32.11 -1.10 6.62
N GLU A 308 32.45 -2.30 6.14
CA GLU A 308 33.51 -2.48 5.14
C GLU A 308 33.23 -1.73 3.84
N ILE A 309 31.97 -1.69 3.39
CA ILE A 309 31.58 -0.95 2.18
C ILE A 309 31.73 0.55 2.41
N VAL A 310 31.13 1.10 3.47
CA VAL A 310 31.16 2.55 3.70
C VAL A 310 32.57 3.08 3.99
N VAL A 311 33.43 2.31 4.67
CA VAL A 311 34.84 2.67 4.87
C VAL A 311 35.56 2.77 3.52
N ARG A 312 35.39 1.80 2.64
CA ARG A 312 36.02 1.81 1.31
C ARG A 312 35.51 2.96 0.44
N ASP A 313 34.21 3.17 0.40
CA ASP A 313 33.61 4.32 -0.29
C ASP A 313 34.20 5.63 0.23
N THR A 314 34.39 5.75 1.54
CA THR A 314 34.97 6.95 2.17
C THR A 314 36.43 7.14 1.77
N LEU A 315 37.25 6.09 1.81
CA LEU A 315 38.64 6.17 1.37
C LEU A 315 38.74 6.56 -0.11
N SER A 316 37.82 6.06 -0.95
CA SER A 316 37.73 6.48 -2.36
C SER A 316 37.34 7.95 -2.53
N LEU A 317 36.41 8.47 -1.74
CA LEU A 317 36.13 9.92 -1.72
C LEU A 317 37.36 10.73 -1.31
N LEU A 318 38.16 10.21 -0.39
CA LEU A 318 39.42 10.83 0.06
C LEU A 318 40.60 10.59 -0.91
N GLY A 319 40.31 10.15 -2.15
CA GLY A 319 41.28 10.06 -3.24
C GLY A 319 42.01 8.72 -3.37
N ALA A 320 41.64 7.69 -2.61
CA ALA A 320 42.24 6.37 -2.79
C ALA A 320 41.59 5.55 -3.91
N GLU A 321 42.42 4.86 -4.69
CA GLU A 321 42.00 3.80 -5.59
C GLU A 321 41.82 2.50 -4.80
N VAL A 322 40.57 2.15 -4.49
CA VAL A 322 40.25 0.93 -3.71
C VAL A 322 40.08 -0.28 -4.64
N GLU A 323 40.76 -1.37 -4.34
CA GLU A 323 40.66 -2.62 -5.10
C GLU A 323 39.28 -3.29 -4.90
N LYS A 324 38.78 -3.97 -5.93
CA LYS A 324 37.51 -4.72 -5.84
C LYS A 324 37.67 -5.88 -4.85
N ALA A 325 36.77 -5.99 -3.87
CA ALA A 325 36.83 -7.08 -2.90
C ALA A 325 36.60 -8.45 -3.57
N GLU A 326 37.58 -9.35 -3.44
CA GLU A 326 37.43 -10.76 -3.77
C GLU A 326 36.73 -11.51 -2.62
N LYS A 327 35.75 -12.37 -2.93
CA LYS A 327 35.07 -13.18 -1.92
C LYS A 327 36.09 -14.04 -1.15
N GLY A 328 36.22 -13.80 0.15
CA GLY A 328 37.04 -14.61 1.06
C GLY A 328 38.48 -14.14 1.26
N LYS A 329 38.87 -12.99 0.68
CA LYS A 329 40.12 -12.30 1.01
C LYS A 329 39.86 -11.06 1.86
N GLU A 330 40.94 -10.41 2.31
CA GLU A 330 40.97 -9.28 3.26
C GLU A 330 39.88 -8.21 3.11
N ASP A 331 39.64 -7.44 4.17
CA ASP A 331 38.53 -6.48 4.24
C ASP A 331 38.67 -5.35 3.18
N GLY A 332 39.89 -5.08 2.71
CA GLY A 332 40.16 -4.29 1.52
C GLY A 332 41.64 -4.00 1.27
N ARG A 333 41.95 -3.56 0.05
CA ARG A 333 43.26 -3.01 -0.36
C ARG A 333 43.03 -1.72 -1.12
N PHE A 334 43.97 -0.79 -1.04
CA PHE A 334 43.87 0.46 -1.78
C PHE A 334 45.24 1.04 -2.09
N THR A 335 45.27 1.98 -3.03
CA THR A 335 46.42 2.83 -3.32
C THR A 335 46.02 4.28 -3.08
N ASP A 336 46.81 5.03 -2.31
CA ASP A 336 46.52 6.46 -2.07
C ASP A 336 46.92 7.34 -3.26
N THR A 337 46.71 8.65 -3.13
CA THR A 337 47.04 9.64 -4.18
C THR A 337 48.54 9.73 -4.48
N GLN A 338 49.41 9.23 -3.61
CA GLN A 338 50.87 9.20 -3.78
C GLN A 338 51.39 7.82 -4.26
N GLY A 339 50.51 6.87 -4.56
CA GLY A 339 50.89 5.54 -5.03
C GLY A 339 51.29 4.56 -3.91
N ARG A 340 51.08 4.91 -2.63
CA ARG A 340 51.37 4.05 -1.48
C ARG A 340 50.24 3.05 -1.28
N LYS A 341 50.60 1.81 -0.97
CA LYS A 341 49.65 0.68 -0.90
C LYS A 341 49.25 0.36 0.53
N GLY A 342 47.95 0.36 0.81
CA GLY A 342 47.37 0.02 2.10
C GLY A 342 46.60 -1.30 2.06
N MET A 343 46.67 -2.06 3.15
CA MET A 343 45.85 -3.26 3.39
C MET A 343 45.03 -3.06 4.66
N LEU A 344 43.72 -3.30 4.55
CA LEU A 344 42.74 -2.96 5.58
C LEU A 344 42.32 -4.18 6.41
N GLU A 345 42.18 -3.96 7.71
CA GLU A 345 41.35 -4.78 8.60
C GLU A 345 40.29 -3.86 9.22
N ILE A 346 39.01 -4.15 8.99
CA ILE A 346 37.88 -3.32 9.39
C ILE A 346 37.05 -4.08 10.42
N LYS A 347 36.76 -3.45 11.56
CA LYS A 347 35.98 -4.09 12.64
C LYS A 347 34.97 -3.14 13.26
N GLY A 348 33.71 -3.56 13.30
CA GLY A 348 32.69 -2.94 14.16
C GLY A 348 32.49 -3.77 15.41
N LYS A 349 32.60 -3.17 16.59
CA LYS A 349 32.48 -3.85 17.88
C LYS A 349 31.76 -2.99 18.92
N THR A 350 31.09 -3.64 19.86
CA THR A 350 30.60 -3.01 21.09
C THR A 350 31.70 -2.88 22.16
N GLY A 351 32.82 -3.58 21.97
CA GLY A 351 34.03 -3.48 22.79
C GLY A 351 35.22 -2.90 22.04
N THR A 352 36.41 -3.08 22.60
CA THR A 352 37.69 -2.57 22.07
C THR A 352 38.29 -3.45 20.96
N LEU A 353 39.37 -2.98 20.35
CA LEU A 353 40.19 -3.77 19.43
C LEU A 353 40.73 -5.03 20.12
N ALA A 354 40.80 -6.15 19.39
CA ALA A 354 41.38 -7.38 19.90
C ALA A 354 42.72 -7.64 19.23
N LEU A 355 43.71 -8.10 20.02
CA LEU A 355 45.06 -8.38 19.53
C LEU A 355 45.09 -9.37 18.35
N LYS A 356 44.12 -10.29 18.30
CA LYS A 356 43.99 -11.24 17.18
C LYS A 356 43.78 -10.55 15.82
N ASP A 357 43.12 -9.39 15.80
CA ASP A 357 42.79 -8.67 14.55
C ASP A 357 44.07 -8.03 13.97
N ILE A 358 44.93 -7.47 14.82
CA ILE A 358 46.27 -6.96 14.45
C ILE A 358 47.15 -8.08 13.90
N ASN A 359 47.22 -9.20 14.62
CA ASN A 359 48.04 -10.36 14.21
C ASN A 359 47.54 -10.98 12.90
N GLN A 360 46.23 -10.95 12.66
CA GLN A 360 45.63 -11.44 11.43
C GLN A 360 46.05 -10.57 10.24
N LEU A 361 45.96 -9.24 10.37
CA LEU A 361 46.41 -8.31 9.34
C LEU A 361 47.92 -8.40 9.09
N ASP A 362 48.72 -8.53 10.15
CA ASP A 362 50.18 -8.62 10.03
C ASP A 362 50.61 -9.84 9.21
N ARG A 363 49.96 -10.98 9.47
CA ARG A 363 50.17 -12.19 8.65
C ARG A 363 49.84 -11.94 7.18
N ARG A 364 48.70 -11.30 6.89
CA ARG A 364 48.27 -11.01 5.51
C ARG A 364 49.23 -10.09 4.78
N VAL A 365 49.72 -9.04 5.44
CA VAL A 365 50.73 -8.12 4.88
C VAL A 365 52.03 -8.87 4.56
N ARG A 366 52.51 -9.72 5.48
CA ARG A 366 53.71 -10.55 5.24
C ARG A 366 53.52 -11.54 4.09
N ASP A 367 52.37 -12.20 4.04
CA ASP A 367 52.03 -13.15 2.98
C ASP A 367 51.99 -12.44 1.62
N ALA A 368 51.39 -11.25 1.52
CA ALA A 368 51.37 -10.47 0.29
C ALA A 368 52.78 -10.06 -0.18
N LYS A 369 53.68 -9.73 0.76
CA LYS A 369 55.08 -9.44 0.42
C LYS A 369 55.82 -10.66 -0.13
N ILE A 370 55.61 -11.83 0.47
CA ILE A 370 56.29 -13.08 0.07
C ILE A 370 55.71 -13.64 -1.23
N LEU A 371 54.38 -13.69 -1.35
CA LEU A 371 53.68 -14.37 -2.43
C LEU A 371 53.43 -13.48 -3.65
N GLU A 372 53.14 -12.19 -3.43
CA GLU A 372 52.81 -11.24 -4.50
C GLU A 372 53.94 -10.24 -4.79
N GLY A 373 54.99 -10.19 -3.95
CA GLY A 373 56.08 -9.22 -4.08
C GLY A 373 55.65 -7.77 -3.84
N LYS A 374 54.47 -7.56 -3.22
CA LYS A 374 53.89 -6.23 -2.95
C LYS A 374 54.06 -5.87 -1.48
N ASP A 375 54.61 -4.70 -1.20
CA ASP A 375 54.70 -4.16 0.16
C ASP A 375 53.45 -3.33 0.45
N TYR A 376 52.76 -3.66 1.55
CA TYR A 376 51.57 -2.94 2.00
C TYR A 376 51.77 -2.41 3.41
N LYS A 377 51.25 -1.21 3.67
CA LYS A 377 51.02 -0.71 5.03
C LYS A 377 49.75 -1.35 5.58
N GLY A 378 49.85 -2.05 6.70
CA GLY A 378 48.66 -2.54 7.42
C GLY A 378 47.96 -1.40 8.16
N ILE A 379 46.65 -1.27 7.95
CA ILE A 379 45.81 -0.24 8.56
C ILE A 379 44.58 -0.93 9.17
N VAL A 380 44.41 -0.79 10.47
CA VAL A 380 43.25 -1.29 11.21
C VAL A 380 42.29 -0.14 11.46
N ILE A 381 41.06 -0.27 10.98
CA ILE A 381 40.00 0.72 11.16
C ILE A 381 38.90 0.11 12.04
N ILE A 382 38.64 0.70 13.20
CA ILE A 382 37.70 0.16 14.18
C ILE A 382 36.55 1.13 14.51
N ASN A 383 35.31 0.65 14.41
CA ASN A 383 34.13 1.25 15.02
C ASN A 383 33.88 0.60 16.38
N ALA A 384 34.67 0.99 17.40
CA ALA A 384 34.57 0.45 18.75
C ALA A 384 33.43 1.12 19.53
N HIS A 385 32.88 0.44 20.53
CA HIS A 385 31.80 0.96 21.37
C HIS A 385 30.64 1.59 20.56
N ARG A 386 30.32 0.98 19.42
CA ARG A 386 29.40 1.53 18.41
C ARG A 386 27.95 1.72 18.89
N ASP A 387 27.60 1.09 20.01
CA ASP A 387 26.35 1.25 20.74
C ASP A 387 26.26 2.57 21.52
N LYS A 388 27.35 3.35 21.58
CA LYS A 388 27.41 4.67 22.21
C LYS A 388 27.64 5.79 21.20
N PRO A 389 27.11 7.00 21.45
CA PRO A 389 27.48 8.20 20.70
C PRO A 389 29.01 8.41 20.69
N PRO A 390 29.63 8.89 19.59
CA PRO A 390 31.09 9.02 19.47
C PRO A 390 31.78 9.72 20.65
N ASN A 391 31.21 10.83 21.10
CA ASN A 391 31.70 11.63 22.23
C ASN A 391 31.64 10.93 23.60
N GLN A 392 31.02 9.75 23.70
CA GLN A 392 30.90 8.95 24.93
C GLN A 392 31.65 7.63 24.86
N ARG A 393 32.42 7.40 23.78
CA ARG A 393 33.15 6.14 23.59
C ARG A 393 34.42 6.12 24.44
N PRO A 394 34.65 5.07 25.23
CA PRO A 394 35.95 4.81 25.84
C PRO A 394 37.05 4.59 24.80
N ASP A 395 38.31 4.62 25.26
CA ASP A 395 39.48 4.34 24.42
C ASP A 395 39.35 2.97 23.72
N PRO A 396 39.38 2.94 22.38
CA PRO A 396 39.19 1.72 21.60
C PRO A 396 40.41 0.81 21.55
N PHE A 397 41.60 1.29 21.97
CA PHE A 397 42.88 0.63 21.75
C PHE A 397 43.54 0.17 23.07
N PRO A 398 43.48 -1.13 23.41
CA PRO A 398 44.19 -1.65 24.57
C PRO A 398 45.72 -1.57 24.40
N ALA A 399 46.46 -1.39 25.50
CA ALA A 399 47.92 -1.20 25.48
C ALA A 399 48.70 -2.28 24.71
N ASN A 400 48.30 -3.56 24.85
CA ASN A 400 48.94 -4.66 24.13
C ASN A 400 48.74 -4.59 22.60
N CYS A 401 47.62 -4.01 22.16
CA CYS A 401 47.33 -3.78 20.74
C CYS A 401 48.22 -2.66 20.20
N ILE A 402 48.35 -1.56 20.94
CA ILE A 402 49.23 -0.43 20.61
C ILE A 402 50.68 -0.92 20.50
N GLU A 403 51.20 -1.58 21.54
CA GLU A 403 52.58 -2.09 21.59
C GLU A 403 52.89 -3.02 20.41
N THR A 404 51.97 -3.94 20.09
CA THR A 404 52.15 -4.86 18.96
C THR A 404 52.13 -4.12 17.62
N ALA A 405 51.22 -3.16 17.44
CA ALA A 405 51.11 -2.35 16.22
C ALA A 405 52.36 -1.48 16.00
N GLU A 406 52.92 -0.90 17.07
CA GLU A 406 54.11 -0.04 17.03
C GLU A 406 55.39 -0.83 16.76
N GLN A 407 55.65 -1.85 17.58
CA GLN A 407 56.97 -2.48 17.66
C GLN A 407 57.13 -3.64 16.68
N THR A 408 56.06 -4.39 16.43
CA THR A 408 56.13 -5.66 15.69
C THR A 408 55.48 -5.56 14.31
N ALA A 409 54.18 -5.24 14.28
CA ALA A 409 53.37 -5.30 13.06
C ALA A 409 53.51 -4.06 12.17
N LYS A 410 53.99 -2.92 12.72
CA LYS A 410 54.14 -1.63 12.03
C LYS A 410 52.85 -1.16 11.35
N GLN A 411 51.73 -1.32 12.04
CA GLN A 411 50.38 -1.01 11.55
C GLN A 411 49.89 0.33 12.08
N CYS A 412 49.04 1.01 11.31
CA CYS A 412 48.31 2.19 11.77
C CYS A 412 46.96 1.75 12.35
N LEU A 413 46.59 2.27 13.52
CA LEU A 413 45.31 2.01 14.20
C LEU A 413 44.46 3.29 14.18
N MET A 414 43.28 3.23 13.58
CA MET A 414 42.39 4.38 13.41
C MET A 414 40.94 4.01 13.79
N THR A 415 40.17 4.98 14.28
CA THR A 415 38.73 4.83 14.51
C THR A 415 37.93 5.22 13.28
N THR A 416 36.71 4.69 13.15
CA THR A 416 35.80 5.14 12.08
C THR A 416 35.27 6.55 12.31
N SER A 417 35.34 7.06 13.54
CA SER A 417 34.98 8.44 13.86
C SER A 417 36.06 9.44 13.45
N GLN A 418 37.35 9.10 13.58
CA GLN A 418 38.45 9.84 12.92
C GLN A 418 38.25 9.90 11.40
N LEU A 419 37.90 8.77 10.77
CA LEU A 419 37.63 8.72 9.34
C LEU A 419 36.40 9.55 8.93
N PHE A 420 35.34 9.53 9.76
CA PHE A 420 34.16 10.35 9.55
C PHE A 420 34.47 11.84 9.67
N ARG A 421 35.27 12.26 10.66
CA ARG A 421 35.72 13.66 10.80
C ARG A 421 36.49 14.12 9.57
N ALA A 422 37.42 13.30 9.07
CA ALA A 422 38.16 13.59 7.85
C ALA A 422 37.22 13.73 6.62
N LEU A 423 36.19 12.90 6.51
CA LEU A 423 35.18 13.04 5.46
C LEU A 423 34.42 14.38 5.58
N CYS A 424 34.00 14.78 6.79
CA CYS A 424 33.37 16.07 7.01
C CYS A 424 34.31 17.22 6.58
N ASP A 425 35.57 17.20 7.02
CA ASP A 425 36.54 18.23 6.63
C ASP A 425 36.78 18.23 5.11
N HIS A 426 36.72 17.08 4.44
CA HIS A 426 36.82 17.00 2.99
C HIS A 426 35.60 17.63 2.29
N GLN A 427 34.40 17.31 2.76
CA GLN A 427 33.15 17.89 2.24
C GLN A 427 33.08 19.41 2.46
N GLU A 428 33.70 19.91 3.53
CA GLU A 428 33.83 21.35 3.82
C GLU A 428 35.01 22.02 3.07
N GLY A 429 35.82 21.25 2.32
CA GLY A 429 36.99 21.77 1.61
C GLY A 429 38.17 22.17 2.51
N LYS A 430 38.19 21.67 3.76
CA LYS A 430 39.21 21.97 4.78
C LYS A 430 40.29 20.89 4.91
N LEU A 431 40.02 19.67 4.43
CA LEU A 431 40.97 18.57 4.55
C LEU A 431 42.14 18.73 3.58
N ASN A 432 43.38 18.73 4.10
CA ASN A 432 44.55 18.47 3.30
C ASN A 432 44.70 16.95 3.07
N ILE A 433 44.41 16.50 1.85
CA ILE A 433 44.43 15.07 1.47
C ILE A 433 45.83 14.47 1.62
N GLU A 434 46.89 15.22 1.32
CA GLU A 434 48.27 14.71 1.43
C GLU A 434 48.63 14.47 2.89
N GLU A 435 48.35 15.44 3.77
CA GLU A 435 48.60 15.31 5.22
C GLU A 435 47.78 14.19 5.85
N PHE A 436 46.53 14.00 5.41
CA PHE A 436 45.68 12.89 5.85
C PHE A 436 46.33 11.53 5.55
N TRP A 437 46.78 11.32 4.31
CA TRP A 437 47.42 10.07 3.93
C TRP A 437 48.80 9.90 4.57
N ASP A 438 49.57 10.98 4.69
CA ASP A 438 50.86 10.97 5.39
C ASP A 438 50.71 10.55 6.85
N ALA A 439 49.69 11.04 7.55
CA ALA A 439 49.39 10.63 8.91
C ALA A 439 49.09 9.12 9.00
N ILE A 440 48.33 8.57 8.04
CA ILE A 440 48.02 7.14 8.02
C ILE A 440 49.26 6.28 7.72
N PHE A 441 50.03 6.64 6.70
CA PHE A 441 51.15 5.81 6.22
C PHE A 441 52.40 5.91 7.11
N ASN A 442 52.66 7.07 7.70
CA ASN A 442 53.83 7.29 8.55
C ASN A 442 53.65 6.84 10.00
N THR A 443 52.41 6.56 10.43
CA THR A 443 52.12 6.13 11.80
C THR A 443 52.25 4.62 11.98
N ASN A 444 52.99 4.19 13.00
CA ASN A 444 52.87 2.86 13.60
C ASN A 444 52.23 3.07 14.98
N GLY A 445 51.17 2.34 15.32
CA GLY A 445 50.37 2.59 16.52
C GLY A 445 49.14 3.44 16.24
N VAL A 446 48.71 4.23 17.23
CA VAL A 446 47.47 5.02 17.16
C VAL A 446 47.62 6.21 16.21
N CYS A 447 46.71 6.33 15.25
CA CYS A 447 46.69 7.42 14.28
C CYS A 447 46.50 8.77 14.98
N PRO A 448 47.32 9.79 14.69
CA PRO A 448 47.25 11.08 15.37
C PRO A 448 46.14 11.99 14.84
N LEU A 449 45.36 11.55 13.85
CA LEU A 449 44.27 12.34 13.28
C LEU A 449 43.20 12.65 14.34
N PRO A 450 42.58 13.83 14.29
CA PRO A 450 41.56 14.21 15.27
C PRO A 450 40.35 13.30 15.17
N ASP A 451 39.76 12.99 16.32
CA ASP A 451 38.45 12.34 16.40
C ASP A 451 37.33 13.40 16.43
N ILE A 452 36.07 12.99 16.39
CA ILE A 452 34.91 13.90 16.42
C ILE A 452 34.83 14.60 17.78
N GLU A 453 34.89 15.93 17.79
CA GLU A 453 34.65 16.72 18.99
C GLU A 453 33.18 17.15 19.11
N LEU A 454 32.73 17.49 20.33
CA LEU A 454 31.38 17.98 20.60
C LEU A 454 31.01 19.22 19.78
N GLN A 455 31.99 20.07 19.47
CA GLN A 455 31.78 21.32 18.72
C GLN A 455 31.56 21.05 17.21
N ASP A 456 32.07 19.95 16.68
CA ASP A 456 31.91 19.55 15.27
C ASP A 456 30.46 19.13 14.93
N ILE A 457 29.67 18.79 15.96
CA ILE A 457 28.27 18.36 15.83
C ILE A 457 27.33 19.57 15.57
N GLU A 458 27.69 20.75 16.06
CA GLU A 458 26.88 21.98 15.90
C GLU A 458 27.15 22.70 14.57
N THR A 459 28.35 22.58 14.00
CA THR A 459 28.71 23.21 12.73
C THR A 459 28.15 22.50 11.50
N CYS A 460 28.07 21.16 11.51
CA CYS A 460 27.45 20.38 10.43
C CYS A 460 25.93 20.65 10.29
N ASN A 461 25.26 21.14 11.33
CA ASN A 461 23.85 21.50 11.30
C ASN A 461 23.58 22.95 10.84
N ASN A 462 24.59 23.83 10.90
CA ASN A 462 24.41 25.27 10.70
C ASN A 462 24.95 25.82 9.37
N SER A 463 25.66 25.01 8.58
CA SER A 463 26.28 25.44 7.30
C SER A 463 25.34 25.42 6.09
N VAL A 464 24.06 25.07 6.25
CA VAL A 464 23.06 25.04 5.14
C VAL A 464 22.40 26.42 4.89
N GLY A 465 22.79 27.46 5.63
CA GLY A 465 22.36 28.83 5.37
C GLY A 465 23.22 29.49 4.28
N MET A 466 22.67 29.62 3.07
CA MET A 466 23.16 30.40 1.92
C MET A 466 23.79 29.60 0.77
N VAL A 467 22.96 29.01 -0.09
CA VAL A 467 23.22 29.01 -1.54
C VAL A 467 21.98 29.61 -2.20
N GLY A 468 22.14 30.84 -2.70
CA GLY A 468 21.11 31.58 -3.41
C GLY A 468 20.86 31.02 -4.81
N ASP A 469 19.65 31.31 -5.30
CA ASP A 469 19.16 31.02 -6.65
C ASP A 469 20.20 31.33 -7.75
N ALA A 470 20.84 30.29 -8.28
CA ALA A 470 21.55 30.37 -9.54
C ALA A 470 20.64 29.80 -10.64
N HIS A 471 20.03 30.69 -11.42
CA HIS A 471 19.35 30.35 -12.67
C HIS A 471 20.31 29.61 -13.61
N PRO A 472 19.89 28.49 -14.26
CA PRO A 472 20.70 27.87 -15.29
C PRO A 472 20.57 28.68 -16.60
N THR A 473 21.67 29.33 -16.99
CA THR A 473 21.86 29.92 -18.31
C THR A 473 21.83 28.82 -19.37
N MET A 474 20.89 28.90 -20.32
CA MET A 474 20.83 28.03 -21.49
C MET A 474 22.10 28.19 -22.33
N MET A 475 22.82 27.09 -22.59
CA MET A 475 23.77 27.01 -23.70
C MET A 475 23.00 26.78 -25.00
N ASN A 476 23.07 27.75 -25.90
CA ASN A 476 22.69 27.59 -27.31
C ASN A 476 23.70 26.67 -27.99
N PHE A 477 23.23 25.55 -28.52
CA PHE A 477 23.96 24.81 -29.55
C PHE A 477 23.69 25.48 -30.90
N GLU A 478 24.69 26.21 -31.41
CA GLU A 478 24.74 26.60 -32.82
C GLU A 478 25.05 25.37 -33.67
N ASN A 479 24.11 25.03 -34.57
CA ASN A 479 24.38 24.16 -35.70
C ASN A 479 25.34 24.88 -36.66
N LYS A 480 26.49 24.28 -36.93
CA LYS A 480 27.28 24.58 -38.14
C LYS A 480 27.08 23.46 -39.16
N THR A 481 26.68 23.91 -40.35
CA THR A 481 26.75 23.28 -41.66
C THR A 481 28.03 22.54 -41.94
#